data_AF-A0A0K8JJL7-F1
#
_entry.id   AF-A0A0K8JJL7-F1
#
_cell.length_a   1.000
_cell.length_b   1.000
_cell.length_c   1.000
_cell.angle_alpha   90.00
_cell.angle_beta   90.00
_cell.angle_gamma   90.00
#
_symmetry.space_group_name_H-M   'P 1'
#
loop_
_entity.id
_entity.type
_entity.pdbx_description
1 polymer ?
#
loop_
_entity_poly.entity_id
_entity_poly.type
_entity_poly.pdbx_seq_one_letter_code
_entity_poly.pdbx_strand_id
1 'polypeptide(L)'
;MKAGCPKTHDRDAVVVAHIHQIEREHDHNYGVQKVYEELNDKGIIIGRSKVQRIMHAHSIKAQIKSKYKPQTTKADPNEQAFDNLLNQNFEVQEINRVWLADITYIRVGGQWCYLACILCQWQLKIDPLWQTKSDPQKSILK
;
A
#
# COMPACT_ATOMS: atom_id res chain seq x y z
N MET A 1 30.55 -1.35 35.86
CA MET A 1 30.07 -2.66 35.38
C MET A 1 28.68 -2.90 35.96
N LYS A 2 27.61 -2.82 35.17
CA LYS A 2 26.24 -3.05 35.69
C LYS A 2 25.96 -4.55 35.73
N ALA A 3 25.60 -5.06 36.90
CA ALA A 3 25.25 -6.45 37.15
C ALA A 3 24.06 -6.89 36.28
N GLY A 4 24.21 -8.05 35.62
CA GLY A 4 23.16 -8.68 34.82
C GLY A 4 22.03 -9.21 35.70
N CYS A 5 20.80 -8.81 35.37
CA CYS A 5 19.57 -9.28 36.02
C CYS A 5 19.26 -10.75 35.60
N PRO A 6 18.68 -11.60 36.48
CA PRO A 6 18.55 -13.04 36.25
C PRO A 6 17.65 -13.36 35.05
N LYS A 7 18.07 -14.33 34.22
CA LYS A 7 17.31 -14.80 33.05
C LYS A 7 16.11 -15.65 33.49
N THR A 8 14.91 -15.10 33.43
CA THR A 8 13.65 -15.83 33.65
C THR A 8 13.40 -16.78 32.47
N HIS A 9 13.76 -18.07 32.61
CA HIS A 9 13.88 -18.99 31.48
C HIS A 9 12.58 -19.67 31.00
N ASP A 10 11.48 -19.63 31.75
CA ASP A 10 10.34 -20.52 31.45
C ASP A 10 9.16 -19.83 30.74
N ARG A 11 8.74 -18.64 31.21
CA ARG A 11 7.68 -17.86 30.53
C ARG A 11 8.09 -17.35 29.15
N ASP A 12 9.39 -17.16 28.94
CA ASP A 12 9.90 -16.62 27.68
C ASP A 12 9.82 -17.67 26.56
N ALA A 13 9.90 -18.97 26.88
CA ALA A 13 9.77 -20.06 25.91
C ALA A 13 8.36 -20.13 25.29
N VAL A 14 7.32 -19.95 26.11
CA VAL A 14 5.93 -19.92 25.64
C VAL A 14 5.70 -18.76 24.68
N VAL A 15 6.23 -17.58 25.01
CA VAL A 15 6.12 -16.39 24.16
C VAL A 15 6.86 -16.58 22.84
N VAL A 16 8.05 -17.19 22.86
CA VAL A 16 8.82 -17.52 21.64
C VAL A 16 8.01 -18.42 20.71
N ALA A 17 7.34 -19.45 21.25
CA ALA A 17 6.49 -20.34 20.46
C ALA A 17 5.34 -19.58 19.77
N HIS A 18 4.72 -18.63 20.47
CA HIS A 18 3.65 -17.80 19.91
C HIS A 18 4.16 -16.84 18.84
N ILE A 19 5.34 -16.25 19.03
CA ILE A 19 5.98 -15.40 18.02
C ILE A 19 6.24 -16.20 16.75
N HIS A 20 6.82 -17.40 16.86
CA HIS A 20 7.06 -18.26 15.69
C HIS A 20 5.76 -18.72 15.00
N GLN A 21 4.67 -18.88 15.75
CA GLN A 21 3.37 -19.14 15.15
C GLN A 21 2.88 -17.94 14.33
N ILE A 22 2.92 -16.73 14.90
CA ILE A 22 2.53 -15.48 14.23
C ILE A 22 3.39 -15.24 12.97
N GLU A 23 4.69 -15.52 13.04
CA GLU A 23 5.58 -15.41 11.89
C GLU A 23 5.16 -16.34 10.74
N ARG A 24 4.83 -17.60 11.04
CA ARG A 24 4.38 -18.57 10.02
C ARG A 24 3.01 -18.22 9.46
N GLU A 25 2.10 -17.73 10.29
CA GLU A 25 0.75 -17.29 9.88
C GLU A 25 0.81 -16.09 8.90
N HIS A 26 1.89 -15.32 8.92
CA HIS A 26 2.02 -14.08 8.14
C HIS A 26 3.23 -14.04 7.20
N ASP A 27 3.75 -15.20 6.80
CA ASP A 27 4.89 -15.34 5.89
C ASP A 27 6.09 -14.45 6.27
N HIS A 28 6.37 -14.37 7.57
CA HIS A 28 7.43 -13.53 8.14
C HIS A 28 7.31 -12.03 7.83
N ASN A 29 6.14 -11.51 7.40
CA ASN A 29 6.00 -10.09 7.05
C ASN A 29 5.88 -9.17 8.28
N TYR A 30 5.67 -9.74 9.47
CA TYR A 30 5.33 -8.97 10.67
C TYR A 30 6.58 -8.55 11.44
N GLY A 31 6.69 -7.25 11.70
CA GLY A 31 7.71 -6.67 12.57
C GLY A 31 7.28 -6.62 14.03
N VAL A 32 8.17 -6.13 14.89
CA VAL A 32 7.97 -6.06 16.36
C VAL A 32 6.62 -5.47 16.77
N GLN A 33 6.16 -4.40 16.10
CA GLN A 33 4.90 -3.75 16.43
C GLN A 33 3.69 -4.66 16.18
N LYS A 34 3.63 -5.29 15.01
CA LYS A 34 2.53 -6.19 14.65
C LYS A 34 2.54 -7.47 15.47
N VAL A 35 3.72 -8.01 15.76
CA VAL A 35 3.86 -9.16 16.66
C VAL A 35 3.39 -8.81 18.08
N TYR A 36 3.69 -7.60 18.56
CA TYR A 36 3.21 -7.14 19.86
C TYR A 36 1.68 -7.00 19.90
N GLU A 37 1.07 -6.43 18.86
CA GLU A 37 -0.40 -6.31 18.73
C GLU A 37 -1.06 -7.69 18.71
N GLU A 38 -0.57 -8.61 17.88
CA GLU A 38 -1.08 -10.00 17.82
C GLU A 38 -0.94 -10.75 19.16
N LEU A 39 0.18 -10.56 19.87
CA LEU A 39 0.34 -11.15 21.20
C LEU A 39 -0.66 -10.59 22.20
N ASN A 40 -0.95 -9.29 22.11
CA ASN A 40 -1.94 -8.64 22.97
C ASN A 40 -3.37 -9.13 22.65
N ASP A 41 -3.69 -9.31 21.37
CA ASP A 41 -4.99 -9.82 20.92
C ASP A 41 -5.19 -11.29 21.34
N LYS A 42 -4.11 -12.07 21.39
CA LYS A 42 -4.10 -13.44 21.95
C LYS A 42 -4.08 -13.47 23.50
N GLY A 43 -4.21 -12.32 24.16
CA GLY A 43 -4.29 -12.19 25.62
C GLY A 43 -2.95 -12.28 26.36
N ILE A 44 -1.82 -12.22 25.66
CA ILE A 44 -0.48 -12.30 26.23
C ILE A 44 0.01 -10.89 26.55
N ILE A 45 -0.08 -10.51 27.82
CA ILE A 45 0.38 -9.20 28.30
C ILE A 45 1.92 -9.19 28.36
N ILE A 46 2.56 -8.59 27.35
CA ILE A 46 4.01 -8.45 27.26
C ILE A 46 4.40 -7.05 26.81
N GLY A 47 5.39 -6.43 27.44
CA GLY A 47 5.90 -5.12 26.98
C GLY A 47 6.58 -5.21 25.63
N ARG A 48 6.37 -4.21 24.76
CA ARG A 48 7.01 -4.10 23.43
C ARG A 48 8.53 -4.28 23.47
N SER A 49 9.22 -3.69 24.45
CA SER A 49 10.68 -3.84 24.61
C SER A 49 11.10 -5.28 24.89
N LYS A 50 10.25 -6.06 25.57
CA LYS A 50 10.49 -7.47 25.82
C LYS A 50 10.28 -8.30 24.56
N VAL A 51 9.23 -8.02 23.78
CA VAL A 51 9.03 -8.62 22.44
C VAL A 51 10.23 -8.36 21.54
N GLN A 52 10.71 -7.11 21.47
CA GLN A 52 11.90 -6.75 20.71
C GLN A 52 13.14 -7.55 21.14
N ARG A 53 13.37 -7.66 22.45
CA ARG A 53 14.52 -8.41 23.00
C ARG A 53 14.44 -9.90 22.66
N ILE A 54 13.25 -10.49 22.76
CA ILE A 54 13.01 -11.89 22.41
C ILE A 54 13.23 -12.10 20.90
N MET A 55 12.61 -11.29 20.05
CA MET A 55 12.79 -11.39 18.59
C MET A 55 14.27 -11.23 18.20
N HIS A 56 14.99 -10.29 18.82
CA HIS A 56 16.42 -10.11 18.58
C HIS A 56 17.26 -11.31 19.06
N ALA A 57 16.97 -11.87 20.25
CA ALA A 57 17.68 -13.03 20.78
C ALA A 57 17.47 -14.29 19.92
N HIS A 58 16.32 -14.42 19.28
CA HIS A 58 15.96 -15.55 18.42
C HIS A 58 16.19 -15.27 16.91
N SER A 59 16.84 -14.15 16.56
CA SER A 59 17.10 -13.75 15.17
C SER A 59 15.85 -13.66 14.27
N ILE A 60 14.70 -13.42 14.88
CA ILE A 60 13.39 -13.26 14.24
C ILE A 60 13.33 -11.86 13.62
N LYS A 61 13.15 -11.79 12.29
CA LYS A 61 13.13 -10.54 11.53
C LYS A 61 12.01 -10.57 10.50
N ALA A 62 11.34 -9.44 10.35
CA ALA A 62 10.38 -9.26 9.27
C ALA A 62 11.08 -9.34 7.91
N GLN A 63 10.60 -10.23 7.04
CA GLN A 63 10.98 -10.27 5.64
C GLN A 63 10.32 -9.11 4.91
N ILE A 64 11.10 -8.07 4.65
CA ILE A 64 10.67 -7.00 3.75
C ILE A 64 10.92 -7.51 2.33
N LYS A 65 9.85 -7.93 1.64
CA LYS A 65 9.94 -8.17 0.19
C LYS A 65 10.35 -6.86 -0.47
N SER A 66 11.50 -6.85 -1.13
CA SER A 66 11.95 -5.70 -1.90
C SER A 66 10.83 -5.32 -2.88
N LYS A 67 10.38 -4.06 -2.85
CA LYS A 67 9.44 -3.57 -3.85
C LYS A 67 10.16 -3.67 -5.20
N TYR A 68 9.76 -4.61 -6.04
CA TYR A 68 10.21 -4.65 -7.43
C TYR A 68 9.66 -3.41 -8.12
N LYS A 69 10.47 -2.36 -8.15
CA LYS A 69 10.20 -1.15 -8.93
C LYS A 69 10.85 -1.38 -10.29
N PRO A 70 10.10 -1.47 -11.40
CA PRO A 70 10.72 -1.27 -12.70
C PRO A 70 11.38 0.11 -12.66
N GLN A 71 12.71 0.13 -12.77
CA GLN A 71 13.48 1.38 -12.78
C GLN A 71 13.37 1.96 -14.19
N THR A 72 12.29 2.69 -14.47
CA THR A 72 12.00 3.14 -15.83
C THR A 72 12.66 4.47 -16.20
N THR A 73 12.95 5.33 -15.23
CA THR A 73 13.44 6.69 -15.51
C THR A 73 14.83 6.87 -14.92
N LYS A 74 15.84 6.95 -15.80
CA LYS A 74 17.08 7.66 -15.47
C LYS A 74 16.78 9.12 -15.76
N ALA A 75 16.63 9.93 -14.71
CA ALA A 75 16.50 11.37 -14.87
C ALA A 75 17.71 11.87 -15.68
N ASP A 76 17.48 12.48 -16.83
CA ASP A 76 18.54 13.13 -17.57
C ASP A 76 18.95 14.38 -16.78
N PRO A 77 20.22 14.50 -16.34
CA PRO A 77 20.68 15.67 -15.60
C PRO A 77 20.51 16.99 -16.35
N ASN A 78 20.33 16.95 -17.68
CA ASN A 78 20.11 18.11 -18.54
C ASN A 78 18.62 18.37 -18.85
N GLU A 79 17.70 17.58 -18.31
CA GLU A 79 16.27 17.79 -18.53
C GLU A 79 15.81 19.05 -17.79
N GLN A 80 15.41 20.05 -18.56
CA GLN A 80 14.85 21.27 -18.00
C GLN A 80 13.48 20.96 -17.41
N ALA A 81 13.35 21.09 -16.10
CA ALA A 81 12.05 21.03 -15.45
C ALA A 81 11.18 22.17 -15.98
N PHE A 82 10.12 21.83 -16.71
CA PHE A 82 9.10 22.79 -17.12
C PHE A 82 8.29 23.24 -15.91
N ASP A 83 7.91 24.52 -15.89
CA ASP A 83 7.09 25.05 -14.83
C ASP A 83 5.75 24.30 -14.77
N ASN A 84 5.34 23.87 -13.57
CA ASN A 84 4.03 23.29 -13.36
C ASN A 84 2.96 24.40 -13.43
N LEU A 85 2.50 24.68 -14.64
CA LEU A 85 1.48 25.69 -14.91
C LEU A 85 0.15 25.40 -14.22
N LEU A 86 -0.10 24.13 -13.89
CA LEU A 86 -1.37 23.68 -13.34
C LEU A 86 -1.48 23.95 -11.84
N ASN A 87 -0.38 23.80 -11.08
CA ASN A 87 -0.35 23.96 -9.62
C ASN A 87 -1.51 23.24 -8.88
N GLN A 88 -1.89 22.04 -9.37
CA GLN A 88 -3.05 21.26 -8.88
C GLN A 88 -4.42 21.95 -9.00
N ASN A 89 -4.52 23.02 -9.80
CA ASN A 89 -5.78 23.63 -10.19
C ASN A 89 -6.33 22.97 -11.45
N PHE A 90 -7.33 22.13 -11.25
CA PHE A 90 -7.99 21.33 -12.29
C PHE A 90 -9.35 21.92 -12.73
N GLU A 91 -9.66 23.16 -12.32
CA GLU A 91 -10.86 23.86 -12.76
C GLU A 91 -10.64 24.43 -14.17
N VAL A 92 -11.33 23.84 -15.14
CA VAL A 92 -11.16 24.19 -16.55
C VAL A 92 -12.48 24.68 -17.13
N GLN A 93 -12.47 25.90 -17.68
CA GLN A 93 -13.64 26.56 -18.26
C GLN A 93 -13.76 26.37 -19.78
N GLU A 94 -12.81 25.68 -20.43
CA GLU A 94 -12.82 25.42 -21.88
C GLU A 94 -12.24 24.04 -22.23
N ILE A 95 -12.77 23.41 -23.28
CA ILE A 95 -12.24 22.13 -23.82
C ILE A 95 -10.79 22.32 -24.29
N ASN A 96 -9.97 21.27 -24.18
CA ASN A 96 -8.57 21.20 -24.67
C ASN A 96 -7.53 22.08 -23.93
N ARG A 97 -7.85 22.64 -22.77
CA ARG A 97 -6.87 23.42 -21.97
C ARG A 97 -5.95 22.55 -21.11
N VAL A 98 -6.44 21.44 -20.60
CA VAL A 98 -5.71 20.54 -19.70
C VAL A 98 -5.88 19.10 -20.15
N TRP A 99 -4.75 18.43 -20.32
CA TRP A 99 -4.64 17.03 -20.71
C TRP A 99 -3.95 16.27 -19.59
N LEU A 100 -4.59 15.21 -19.12
CA LEU A 100 -4.02 14.31 -18.11
C LEU A 100 -3.55 13.05 -18.82
N ALA A 101 -2.27 12.75 -18.69
CA ALA A 101 -1.69 11.51 -19.22
C ALA A 101 -1.15 10.68 -18.06
N ASP A 102 -1.50 9.39 -18.06
CA ASP A 102 -0.94 8.41 -17.13
C ASP A 102 -0.44 7.19 -17.90
N ILE A 103 0.66 6.61 -17.41
CA ILE A 103 1.21 5.34 -17.92
C ILE A 103 1.22 4.34 -16.78
N THR A 104 0.43 3.29 -16.92
CA THR A 104 0.34 2.20 -15.95
C THR A 104 0.92 0.90 -16.52
N TYR A 105 1.66 0.18 -15.69
CA TYR A 105 2.25 -1.12 -16.04
C TYR A 105 1.29 -2.23 -15.66
N ILE A 106 0.81 -2.96 -16.65
CA ILE A 106 -0.10 -4.08 -16.43
C ILE A 106 0.60 -5.39 -16.79
N ARG A 107 0.29 -6.45 -16.05
CA ARG A 107 0.83 -7.78 -16.30
C ARG A 107 -0.22 -8.62 -17.01
N VAL A 108 0.08 -9.05 -18.24
CA VAL A 108 -0.82 -9.86 -19.07
C VAL A 108 -0.05 -11.09 -19.54
N GLY A 109 -0.58 -12.28 -19.28
CA GLY A 109 0.04 -13.54 -19.75
C GLY A 109 1.48 -13.77 -19.25
N GLY A 110 1.84 -13.25 -18.08
CA GLY A 110 3.20 -13.36 -17.54
C GLY A 110 4.19 -12.33 -18.09
N GLN A 111 3.81 -11.55 -19.10
CA GLN A 111 4.61 -10.46 -19.66
C GLN A 111 4.13 -9.09 -19.15
N TRP A 112 5.01 -8.09 -19.23
CA TRP A 112 4.70 -6.71 -18.88
C TRP A 112 4.25 -5.94 -20.11
N CYS A 113 3.15 -5.21 -19.99
CA CYS A 113 2.64 -4.32 -21.01
C CYS A 113 2.49 -2.90 -20.44
N TYR A 114 2.62 -1.91 -21.32
CA TYR A 114 2.44 -0.50 -21.00
C TYR A 114 1.05 -0.07 -21.45
N LEU A 115 0.23 0.42 -20.52
CA LEU A 115 -1.04 1.05 -20.81
C LEU A 115 -0.86 2.56 -20.68
N ALA A 116 -1.06 3.29 -21.77
CA ALA A 116 -1.06 4.75 -21.78
C ALA A 116 -2.51 5.25 -21.92
N CYS A 117 -2.93 6.13 -21.02
CA CYS A 117 -4.24 6.75 -21.02
C CYS A 117 -4.08 8.27 -21.14
N ILE A 118 -4.86 8.90 -22.03
CA ILE A 118 -4.91 10.36 -22.20
C ILE A 118 -6.35 10.81 -22.00
N LEU A 119 -6.57 11.75 -21.08
CA LEU A 119 -7.88 12.30 -20.73
C LEU A 119 -7.88 13.82 -20.93
N CYS A 120 -8.95 14.36 -21.51
CA CYS A 120 -9.17 15.81 -21.60
C CYS A 120 -10.11 16.26 -20.47
N GLN A 121 -9.68 17.25 -19.68
CA GLN A 121 -10.47 17.77 -18.58
C GLN A 121 -11.43 18.85 -19.06
N TRP A 122 -12.64 18.44 -19.46
CA TRP A 122 -13.77 19.35 -19.66
C TRP A 122 -14.90 19.10 -18.66
N GLN A 123 -15.13 17.85 -18.25
CA GLN A 123 -16.14 17.54 -17.25
C GLN A 123 -15.91 16.15 -16.67
N LEU A 124 -15.00 16.02 -15.71
CA LEU A 124 -15.04 14.86 -14.79
C LEU A 124 -16.14 15.09 -13.74
N LYS A 125 -17.36 15.42 -14.20
CA LYS A 125 -18.55 15.08 -13.43
C LYS A 125 -18.81 13.61 -13.71
N ILE A 126 -18.35 12.76 -12.79
CA ILE A 126 -18.92 11.43 -12.66
C ILE A 126 -20.33 11.67 -12.13
N ASP A 127 -21.30 11.89 -13.00
CA ASP A 127 -22.69 11.80 -12.59
C ASP A 127 -22.93 10.35 -12.14
N PRO A 128 -23.30 10.08 -10.88
CA PRO A 128 -23.66 8.75 -10.44
C PRO A 128 -25.07 8.45 -10.97
N LEU A 129 -25.17 8.23 -12.28
CA LEU A 129 -26.43 7.89 -12.93
C LEU A 129 -26.29 6.55 -13.63
N TRP A 130 -26.19 5.47 -12.85
CA TRP A 130 -26.78 4.20 -13.30
C TRP A 130 -28.30 4.40 -13.31
N GLN A 131 -28.84 5.10 -14.30
CA GLN A 131 -30.27 5.00 -14.57
C GLN A 131 -30.46 3.77 -15.45
N THR A 132 -31.00 2.70 -14.86
CA THR A 132 -31.67 1.67 -15.64
C THR A 132 -32.82 2.35 -16.37
N LYS A 133 -32.67 2.60 -17.67
CA LYS A 133 -33.80 2.90 -18.55
C LYS A 133 -34.67 1.65 -18.64
N SER A 134 -35.58 1.49 -17.71
CA SER A 134 -36.73 0.61 -17.86
C SER A 134 -37.99 1.46 -17.71
N ASP A 135 -38.36 2.15 -18.78
CA ASP A 135 -39.76 2.13 -19.17
C ASP A 135 -39.93 2.39 -20.68
N PRO A 136 -40.48 1.43 -21.44
CA PRO A 136 -40.93 1.66 -22.80
C PRO A 136 -42.40 2.09 -22.75
N GLN A 137 -42.73 3.33 -23.12
CA GLN A 137 -43.67 3.59 -24.22
C GLN A 137 -43.97 5.08 -24.43
N LYS A 138 -44.19 5.35 -25.72
CA LYS A 138 -44.56 6.60 -26.37
C LYS A 138 -45.95 7.06 -25.93
N SER A 139 -46.15 8.37 -25.85
CA SER A 139 -47.41 8.99 -26.28
C SER A 139 -47.14 10.33 -26.95
N ILE A 140 -47.09 10.27 -28.28
CA ILE A 140 -47.27 11.41 -29.19
C ILE A 140 -48.77 11.73 -29.21
N LEU A 141 -49.12 13.00 -29.47
CA LEU A 141 -50.46 13.63 -29.62
C LEU A 141 -51.02 14.15 -28.27
N LYS A 142 -51.24 15.46 -28.05
CA LYS A 142 -51.88 16.50 -28.90
C LYS A 142 -51.26 17.88 -28.68
#